data_AF-A0A9W9TB02-F1
#
_entry.id   AF-A0A9W9TB02-F1
#
_cell.length_a   1.000
_cell.length_b   1.000
_cell.length_c   1.000
_cell.angle_alpha   90.00
_cell.angle_beta   90.00
_cell.angle_gamma   90.00
#
_symmetry.space_group_name_H-M   'P 1'
#
loop_
_entity.id
_entity.type
_entity.pdbx_description
1 polymer ?
#
loop_
_entity_poly.entity_id
_entity_poly.type
_entity_poly.pdbx_seq_one_letter_code
_entity_poly.pdbx_strand_id
1 'polypeptide(L)'
;MSETRDPSSYSESSLEKGTQPSDRDDSETNPRRKMRVRLSPRPPRSRAEYQMNQLRDYSSSQVGWISSVLFFFMLGVSPLAGRLYDGYGPRLPIMIGSFLHVFGLMMTSLSTKYYQLILSQSVCSWFGSSLIITPAMTTKTYESIILQPTTYFHDRRALAGGFAIAGSSLGGVIFPFMVNHLLSAIGFAWTMRACAFLILGLLFITCTLISSNVTHTPKEFKLSSYLSPLRECNFLLLCIVSFFMYWGMFVPQDKVCQVGLSCFGCRRFYEGAQAEAQAHLYDWLKIYEPSWGYTIYRTTYTAQSDAAFPAMVDLITAYLKDGFYEQYQSLRENPRTADQANEAVFDELWAAHKPRVMDDAAQVDGASIDQLRARFEVWAEERDMADRFPSYRMFIVVDEESFETLQTASIPAECPGGMEHLVAYYVKLVEAWQDQDRDSLFPGWMKCSLHSLWDIWRHMQDGDYMRHSYMMVREHRDVY
;
A
#
# COMPACT_ATOMS: atom_id res chain seq x y z
N MET A 1 28.16 -79.04 1.46
CA MET A 1 28.29 -77.72 0.81
C MET A 1 27.94 -76.65 1.84
N SER A 2 28.78 -76.26 2.80
CA SER A 2 30.25 -76.36 3.00
C SER A 2 31.09 -75.63 1.96
N GLU A 3 31.50 -74.40 2.28
CA GLU A 3 32.87 -73.88 2.07
C GLU A 3 33.09 -72.59 2.89
N THR A 4 34.30 -72.02 2.86
CA THR A 4 34.81 -71.05 3.87
C THR A 4 35.88 -70.10 3.24
N ARG A 5 36.53 -69.12 3.90
CA ARG A 5 36.76 -68.82 5.35
C ARG A 5 37.20 -67.35 5.58
N ASP A 6 37.12 -66.87 6.83
CA ASP A 6 38.07 -66.07 7.66
C ASP A 6 39.23 -65.22 7.05
N PRO A 7 39.84 -64.26 7.80
CA PRO A 7 39.35 -63.46 8.96
C PRO A 7 39.92 -61.98 9.01
N SER A 8 39.98 -61.40 10.22
CA SER A 8 40.77 -60.23 10.70
C SER A 8 40.06 -58.85 10.67
N SER A 9 40.24 -57.93 11.65
CA SER A 9 41.07 -57.93 12.89
C SER A 9 40.45 -57.11 14.05
N TYR A 10 40.86 -57.40 15.30
CA TYR A 10 40.46 -56.70 16.55
C TYR A 10 41.32 -55.45 16.87
N SER A 11 40.76 -54.49 17.62
CA SER A 11 41.35 -53.92 18.87
C SER A 11 40.43 -52.90 19.55
N GLU A 12 40.35 -52.89 20.89
CA GLU A 12 39.53 -51.97 21.72
C GLU A 12 40.37 -51.04 22.61
N SER A 13 39.82 -49.86 22.96
CA SER A 13 40.09 -49.07 24.18
C SER A 13 39.03 -47.94 24.30
N SER A 14 38.20 -47.74 25.34
CA SER A 14 38.29 -47.99 26.80
C SER A 14 39.34 -47.06 27.44
N LEU A 15 39.05 -46.06 28.30
CA LEU A 15 38.39 -45.98 29.64
C LEU A 15 38.29 -44.46 30.04
N GLU A 16 37.58 -43.89 31.04
CA GLU A 16 36.60 -44.24 32.10
C GLU A 16 36.07 -42.90 32.75
N LYS A 17 35.13 -42.95 33.72
CA LYS A 17 34.73 -41.90 34.73
C LYS A 17 33.76 -40.80 34.26
N GLY A 18 32.77 -40.33 35.03
CA GLY A 18 32.31 -40.57 36.42
C GLY A 18 31.75 -39.24 37.00
N THR A 19 30.71 -39.11 37.84
CA THR A 19 29.99 -40.05 38.74
C THR A 19 28.55 -39.50 39.05
N GLN A 20 27.62 -40.31 39.59
CA GLN A 20 26.27 -39.95 40.11
C GLN A 20 26.30 -39.57 41.64
N PRO A 21 25.20 -39.44 42.46
CA PRO A 21 23.74 -39.61 42.24
C PRO A 21 22.74 -38.64 42.99
N SER A 22 21.44 -39.01 42.90
CA SER A 22 20.32 -38.90 43.88
C SER A 22 19.55 -37.58 44.16
N ASP A 23 18.27 -37.63 43.78
CA ASP A 23 17.03 -37.42 44.56
C ASP A 23 16.72 -36.10 45.31
N ARG A 24 15.64 -35.43 44.89
CA ARG A 24 14.34 -35.41 45.62
C ARG A 24 13.19 -34.77 44.80
N ASP A 25 11.96 -35.10 45.17
CA ASP A 25 10.75 -34.39 44.74
C ASP A 25 10.69 -32.98 45.34
N ASP A 26 10.14 -32.04 44.57
CA ASP A 26 9.33 -30.94 45.10
C ASP A 26 8.22 -30.61 44.07
N SER A 27 7.01 -30.34 44.56
CA SER A 27 5.79 -30.33 43.74
C SER A 27 5.21 -28.92 43.49
N GLU A 28 4.31 -28.85 42.49
CA GLU A 28 3.33 -27.77 42.24
C GLU A 28 3.75 -26.49 41.47
N THR A 29 2.73 -25.82 40.93
CA THR A 29 2.70 -24.41 40.46
C THR A 29 3.40 -23.98 39.15
N ASN A 30 3.08 -24.62 38.00
CA ASN A 30 2.84 -23.80 36.79
C ASN A 30 1.91 -24.44 35.70
N PRO A 31 0.65 -24.00 35.56
CA PRO A 31 -0.25 -24.49 34.52
C PRO A 31 0.00 -23.88 33.12
N ARG A 32 0.81 -22.82 32.97
CA ARG A 32 0.95 -22.05 31.70
C ARG A 32 1.80 -22.73 30.61
N ARG A 33 2.18 -24.01 30.76
CA ARG A 33 3.12 -24.71 29.84
C ARG A 33 2.48 -25.71 28.86
N LYS A 34 1.17 -25.65 28.61
CA LYS A 34 0.45 -26.53 27.66
C LYS A 34 -0.41 -25.80 26.60
N MET A 35 0.11 -24.75 25.97
CA MET A 35 -0.40 -24.34 24.65
C MET A 35 0.67 -23.75 23.71
N ARG A 36 1.84 -24.40 23.62
CA ARG A 36 2.73 -24.20 22.47
C ARG A 36 2.06 -24.82 21.24
N VAL A 37 1.22 -24.04 20.56
CA VAL A 37 0.72 -24.38 19.22
C VAL A 37 1.93 -24.71 18.38
N ARG A 38 1.99 -25.94 17.87
CA ARG A 38 3.08 -26.40 17.00
C ARG A 38 2.85 -25.85 15.61
N LEU A 39 2.94 -24.51 15.47
CA LEU A 39 3.01 -23.84 14.19
C LEU A 39 4.08 -24.56 13.38
N SER A 40 3.67 -25.13 12.25
CA SER A 40 4.61 -25.68 11.28
C SER A 40 5.62 -24.60 10.93
N PRO A 41 6.90 -24.93 10.68
CA PRO A 41 7.80 -23.97 10.05
C PRO A 41 7.09 -23.41 8.82
N ARG A 42 6.95 -22.09 8.72
CA ARG A 42 6.35 -21.49 7.52
C ARG A 42 7.19 -22.01 6.34
N PRO A 43 6.57 -22.45 5.23
CA PRO A 43 7.33 -22.63 4.00
C PRO A 43 8.03 -21.30 3.67
N PRO A 44 9.17 -21.32 2.94
CA PRO A 44 9.81 -20.10 2.48
C PRO A 44 8.80 -19.19 1.76
N ARG A 45 9.04 -17.86 1.81
CA ARG A 45 8.20 -16.78 1.22
C ARG A 45 7.49 -17.28 -0.04
N SER A 46 6.18 -17.09 -0.10
CA SER A 46 5.32 -17.90 -0.95
C SER A 46 5.74 -17.80 -2.42
N ARG A 47 5.50 -18.86 -3.21
CA ARG A 47 5.81 -18.82 -4.66
C ARG A 47 5.15 -17.64 -5.38
N ALA A 48 4.14 -17.02 -4.78
CA ALA A 48 3.48 -15.82 -5.27
C ALA A 48 4.36 -14.56 -5.20
N GLU A 49 5.04 -14.31 -4.07
CA GLU A 49 5.95 -13.17 -3.92
C GLU A 49 7.12 -13.27 -4.91
N TYR A 50 7.74 -14.45 -4.99
CA TYR A 50 8.77 -14.74 -6.00
C TYR A 50 8.28 -14.65 -7.46
N GLN A 51 6.97 -14.73 -7.70
CA GLN A 51 6.38 -14.57 -9.04
C GLN A 51 5.95 -13.13 -9.35
N MET A 52 5.68 -12.29 -8.34
CA MET A 52 5.12 -10.95 -8.58
C MET A 52 6.17 -9.86 -8.79
N ASN A 53 7.46 -10.17 -8.57
CA ASN A 53 8.59 -9.28 -8.87
C ASN A 53 8.81 -8.97 -10.36
N GLN A 54 7.94 -9.40 -11.29
CA GLN A 54 8.03 -9.06 -12.73
C GLN A 54 8.05 -7.55 -13.03
N LEU A 55 7.57 -6.72 -12.09
CA LEU A 55 7.57 -5.27 -12.19
C LEU A 55 8.57 -4.58 -11.24
N ARG A 56 9.26 -5.33 -10.36
CA ARG A 56 10.16 -4.75 -9.34
C ARG A 56 11.45 -4.16 -9.91
N ASP A 57 11.88 -4.62 -11.08
CA ASP A 57 13.03 -4.08 -11.82
C ASP A 57 12.69 -2.87 -12.72
N TYR A 58 11.42 -2.41 -12.73
CA TYR A 58 10.91 -1.34 -13.59
C TYR A 58 10.48 -0.14 -12.75
N SER A 59 10.92 1.07 -13.10
CA SER A 59 10.63 2.22 -12.24
C SER A 59 9.15 2.57 -12.21
N SER A 60 8.71 3.20 -11.13
CA SER A 60 7.30 3.57 -10.88
C SER A 60 6.63 4.33 -12.05
N SER A 61 7.40 5.10 -12.85
CA SER A 61 6.92 5.71 -14.11
C SER A 61 6.56 4.68 -15.20
N GLN A 62 7.33 3.60 -15.34
CA GLN A 62 7.12 2.51 -16.29
C GLN A 62 5.92 1.65 -15.87
N VAL A 63 5.74 1.42 -14.57
CA VAL A 63 4.53 0.77 -14.04
C VAL A 63 3.27 1.59 -14.36
N GLY A 64 3.34 2.93 -14.20
CA GLY A 64 2.23 3.84 -14.53
C GLY A 64 1.71 3.72 -15.97
N TRP A 65 2.60 3.51 -16.95
CA TRP A 65 2.20 3.33 -18.36
C TRP A 65 1.24 2.16 -18.59
N ILE A 66 1.29 1.11 -17.76
CA ILE A 66 0.37 -0.04 -17.85
C ILE A 66 -1.09 0.45 -17.67
N SER A 67 -1.31 1.33 -16.68
CA SER A 67 -2.61 1.94 -16.39
C SER A 67 -2.99 3.04 -17.39
N SER A 68 -2.03 3.84 -17.87
CA SER A 68 -2.30 4.86 -18.90
C SER A 68 -2.76 4.25 -20.22
N VAL A 69 -2.11 3.17 -20.68
CA VAL A 69 -2.48 2.44 -21.91
C VAL A 69 -3.84 1.76 -21.75
N LEU A 70 -4.12 1.22 -20.55
CA LEU A 70 -5.41 0.60 -20.21
C LEU A 70 -6.57 1.58 -20.39
N PHE A 71 -6.50 2.79 -19.82
CA PHE A 71 -7.55 3.79 -19.97
C PHE A 71 -7.61 4.38 -21.38
N PHE A 72 -6.48 4.50 -22.08
CA PHE A 72 -6.44 4.89 -23.49
C PHE A 72 -7.23 3.91 -24.37
N PHE A 73 -7.04 2.59 -24.23
CA PHE A 73 -7.82 1.61 -24.99
C PHE A 73 -9.28 1.52 -24.52
N MET A 74 -9.56 1.70 -23.23
CA MET A 74 -10.93 1.75 -22.71
C MET A 74 -11.77 2.85 -23.39
N LEU A 75 -11.22 4.06 -23.53
CA LEU A 75 -11.94 5.23 -24.06
C LEU A 75 -11.77 5.42 -25.58
N GLY A 76 -10.59 5.15 -26.11
CA GLY A 76 -10.26 5.35 -27.53
C GLY A 76 -10.93 4.36 -28.48
N VAL A 77 -11.33 3.17 -27.98
CA VAL A 77 -12.07 2.15 -28.75
C VAL A 77 -13.58 2.42 -28.74
N SER A 78 -14.10 3.23 -27.82
CA SER A 78 -15.53 3.49 -27.67
C SER A 78 -16.23 4.02 -28.94
N PRO A 79 -15.63 4.90 -29.78
CA PRO A 79 -16.24 5.30 -31.05
C PRO A 79 -16.40 4.16 -32.06
N LEU A 80 -15.48 3.19 -32.06
CA LEU A 80 -15.57 1.96 -32.87
C LEU A 80 -16.64 1.02 -32.31
N ALA A 81 -16.67 0.85 -30.99
CA ALA A 81 -17.65 0.03 -30.29
C ALA A 81 -19.09 0.54 -30.51
N GLY A 82 -19.31 1.86 -30.41
CA GLY A 82 -20.58 2.51 -30.73
C GLY A 82 -20.97 2.35 -32.19
N ARG A 83 -20.02 2.46 -33.13
CA ARG A 83 -20.28 2.20 -34.56
C ARG A 83 -20.71 0.77 -34.85
N LEU A 84 -20.10 -0.21 -34.17
CA LEU A 84 -20.49 -1.63 -34.28
C LEU A 84 -21.89 -1.87 -33.69
N TYR A 85 -22.20 -1.27 -32.54
CA TYR A 85 -23.53 -1.28 -31.94
C TYR A 85 -24.59 -0.69 -32.88
N ASP A 86 -24.36 0.50 -33.44
CA ASP A 86 -25.30 1.17 -34.33
C ASP A 86 -25.64 0.33 -35.58
N GLY A 87 -24.62 -0.27 -36.20
CA GLY A 87 -24.76 -1.01 -37.47
C GLY A 87 -25.22 -2.46 -37.35
N TYR A 88 -24.87 -3.16 -36.25
CA TYR A 88 -25.08 -4.61 -36.09
C TYR A 88 -25.77 -5.01 -34.78
N GLY A 89 -26.15 -4.05 -33.93
CA GLY A 89 -26.71 -4.30 -32.61
C GLY A 89 -25.69 -4.71 -31.56
N PRO A 90 -26.10 -4.92 -30.30
CA PRO A 90 -25.18 -5.15 -29.19
C PRO A 90 -24.52 -6.54 -29.20
N ARG A 91 -25.15 -7.56 -29.77
CA ARG A 91 -24.65 -8.95 -29.70
C ARG A 91 -23.26 -9.12 -30.33
N LEU A 92 -23.06 -8.61 -31.55
CA LEU A 92 -21.80 -8.75 -32.28
C LEU A 92 -20.59 -8.11 -31.53
N PRO A 93 -20.60 -6.82 -31.15
CA PRO A 93 -19.49 -6.23 -30.42
C PRO A 93 -19.29 -6.85 -29.04
N ILE A 94 -20.36 -7.20 -28.30
CA ILE A 94 -20.23 -7.85 -26.98
C ILE A 94 -19.61 -9.25 -27.10
N MET A 95 -19.94 -10.05 -28.12
CA MET A 95 -19.32 -11.36 -28.34
C MET A 95 -17.82 -11.23 -28.68
N ILE A 96 -17.45 -10.32 -29.59
CA ILE A 96 -16.05 -10.05 -29.96
C ILE A 96 -15.28 -9.51 -28.74
N GLY A 97 -15.88 -8.56 -28.02
CA GLY A 97 -15.32 -7.96 -26.82
C GLY A 97 -15.12 -8.98 -25.70
N SER A 98 -16.09 -9.86 -25.48
CA SER A 98 -15.99 -10.93 -24.46
C SER A 98 -14.87 -11.90 -24.75
N PHE A 99 -14.72 -12.32 -26.02
CA PHE A 99 -13.59 -13.15 -26.43
C PHE A 99 -12.26 -12.44 -26.19
N LEU A 100 -12.08 -11.21 -26.68
CA LEU A 100 -10.83 -10.44 -26.52
C LEU A 100 -10.51 -10.12 -25.05
N HIS A 101 -11.52 -9.78 -24.24
CA HIS A 101 -11.35 -9.46 -22.83
C HIS A 101 -10.84 -10.65 -22.03
N VAL A 102 -11.50 -11.81 -22.16
CA VAL A 102 -11.11 -13.06 -21.48
C VAL A 102 -9.82 -13.62 -22.06
N PHE A 103 -9.62 -13.60 -23.38
CA PHE A 103 -8.36 -14.01 -24.01
C PHE A 103 -7.18 -13.19 -23.51
N GLY A 104 -7.33 -11.86 -23.42
CA GLY A 104 -6.33 -10.96 -22.85
C GLY A 104 -5.94 -11.35 -21.43
N LEU A 105 -6.90 -11.56 -20.52
CA LEU A 105 -6.63 -11.99 -19.14
C LEU A 105 -5.97 -13.39 -19.07
N MET A 106 -6.40 -14.33 -19.92
CA MET A 106 -5.79 -15.65 -20.02
C MET A 106 -4.34 -15.58 -20.53
N MET A 107 -4.03 -14.69 -21.48
CA MET A 107 -2.66 -14.42 -21.91
C MET A 107 -1.84 -13.71 -20.82
N THR A 108 -2.43 -12.80 -20.04
CA THR A 108 -1.77 -12.19 -18.86
C THR A 108 -1.34 -13.26 -17.85
N SER A 109 -2.08 -14.36 -17.70
CA SER A 109 -1.67 -15.51 -16.87
C SER A 109 -0.42 -16.26 -17.34
N LEU A 110 0.06 -15.97 -18.55
CA LEU A 110 1.27 -16.54 -19.17
C LEU A 110 2.39 -15.51 -19.35
N SER A 111 2.11 -14.23 -19.07
CA SER A 111 3.08 -13.15 -19.23
C SER A 111 4.23 -13.26 -18.22
N THR A 112 5.44 -13.04 -18.74
CA THR A 112 6.72 -13.10 -17.99
C THR A 112 7.60 -11.86 -18.23
N LYS A 113 7.16 -10.93 -19.08
CA LYS A 113 7.88 -9.72 -19.49
C LYS A 113 6.90 -8.54 -19.56
N TYR A 114 7.37 -7.36 -19.18
CA TYR A 114 6.60 -6.11 -19.18
C TYR A 114 5.76 -5.86 -20.47
N TYR A 115 6.36 -6.01 -21.66
CA TYR A 115 5.62 -5.81 -22.92
C TYR A 115 4.48 -6.83 -23.14
N GLN A 116 4.59 -8.04 -22.57
CA GLN A 116 3.56 -9.07 -22.66
C GLN A 116 2.38 -8.69 -21.77
N LEU A 117 2.64 -8.18 -20.55
CA LEU A 117 1.62 -7.64 -19.65
C LEU A 117 0.84 -6.50 -20.32
N ILE A 118 1.53 -5.50 -20.90
CA ILE A 118 0.86 -4.42 -21.65
C ILE A 118 0.02 -4.96 -22.80
N LEU A 119 0.56 -5.85 -23.62
CA LEU A 119 -0.15 -6.34 -24.81
C LEU A 119 -1.36 -7.22 -24.47
N SER A 120 -1.26 -8.07 -23.44
CA SER A 120 -2.34 -8.96 -23.01
C SER A 120 -3.40 -8.25 -22.17
N GLN A 121 -2.98 -7.46 -21.19
CA GLN A 121 -3.86 -6.72 -20.28
C GLN A 121 -4.29 -5.39 -20.92
N SER A 122 -3.41 -4.38 -20.90
CA SER A 122 -3.76 -2.99 -21.24
C SER A 122 -4.23 -2.78 -22.68
N VAL A 123 -3.74 -3.57 -23.65
CA VAL A 123 -4.18 -3.50 -25.05
C VAL A 123 -5.32 -4.50 -25.31
N CYS A 124 -5.04 -5.80 -25.34
CA CYS A 124 -6.01 -6.80 -25.79
C CYS A 124 -7.25 -6.88 -24.89
N SER A 125 -7.05 -6.99 -23.57
CA SER A 125 -8.17 -7.15 -22.64
C SER A 125 -9.05 -5.90 -22.56
N TRP A 126 -8.47 -4.69 -22.62
CA TRP A 126 -9.24 -3.44 -22.51
C TRP A 126 -9.81 -2.91 -23.82
N PHE A 127 -9.21 -3.25 -24.97
CA PHE A 127 -9.91 -3.15 -26.26
C PHE A 127 -11.18 -4.03 -26.23
N GLY A 128 -11.08 -5.26 -25.72
CA GLY A 128 -12.23 -6.14 -25.50
C GLY A 128 -13.25 -5.55 -24.51
N SER A 129 -12.79 -4.98 -23.40
CA SER A 129 -13.62 -4.31 -22.39
C SER A 129 -14.42 -3.15 -22.98
N SER A 130 -13.81 -2.28 -23.80
CA SER A 130 -14.51 -1.17 -24.46
C SER A 130 -15.62 -1.63 -25.41
N LEU A 131 -15.39 -2.75 -26.12
CA LEU A 131 -16.41 -3.42 -26.96
C LEU A 131 -17.56 -4.07 -26.17
N ILE A 132 -17.41 -4.27 -24.85
CA ILE A 132 -18.50 -4.73 -23.96
C ILE A 132 -19.21 -3.54 -23.31
N ILE A 133 -18.44 -2.65 -22.67
CA ILE A 133 -18.94 -1.52 -21.88
C ILE A 133 -19.69 -0.53 -22.77
N THR A 134 -19.17 -0.21 -23.96
CA THR A 134 -19.81 0.81 -24.81
C THR A 134 -21.18 0.36 -25.31
N PRO A 135 -21.38 -0.86 -25.87
CA PRO A 135 -22.72 -1.36 -26.14
C PRO A 135 -23.57 -1.49 -24.87
N ALA A 136 -23.04 -1.98 -23.74
CA ALA A 136 -23.81 -2.12 -22.51
C ALA A 136 -24.39 -0.78 -21.99
N MET A 137 -23.63 0.31 -22.08
CA MET A 137 -24.07 1.67 -21.72
C MET A 137 -24.87 2.38 -22.83
N THR A 138 -24.58 2.09 -24.11
CA THR A 138 -25.26 2.71 -25.27
C THR A 138 -26.56 1.99 -25.64
N THR A 139 -26.82 0.80 -25.10
CA THR A 139 -28.10 0.08 -25.20
C THR A 139 -29.16 0.79 -24.36
N LYS A 140 -29.60 1.95 -24.86
CA LYS A 140 -30.80 2.61 -24.39
C LYS A 140 -31.98 1.68 -24.62
N THR A 141 -32.50 1.12 -23.53
CA THR A 141 -33.73 1.67 -22.94
C THR A 141 -34.87 1.92 -23.95
N TYR A 142 -35.13 0.95 -24.84
CA TYR A 142 -36.40 0.86 -25.56
C TYR A 142 -37.09 -0.44 -25.18
N GLU A 143 -36.55 -1.61 -25.48
CA GLU A 143 -37.08 -2.88 -24.94
C GLU A 143 -36.07 -4.02 -25.06
N SER A 144 -35.61 -4.61 -23.93
CA SER A 144 -35.03 -5.96 -23.85
C SER A 144 -34.64 -6.40 -22.43
N ILE A 145 -35.49 -7.25 -21.85
CA ILE A 145 -35.16 -8.47 -21.06
C ILE A 145 -33.82 -8.46 -20.30
N ILE A 146 -33.81 -7.82 -19.12
CA ILE A 146 -33.70 -8.51 -17.80
C ILE A 146 -33.73 -7.49 -16.66
N LEU A 147 -33.15 -6.29 -16.83
CA LEU A 147 -33.10 -5.28 -15.76
C LEU A 147 -33.89 -3.97 -15.96
N GLN A 148 -34.53 -3.72 -17.11
CA GLN A 148 -35.77 -2.91 -17.09
C GLN A 148 -36.71 -3.06 -18.30
N PRO A 149 -38.06 -3.01 -18.11
CA PRO A 149 -39.03 -2.98 -19.20
C PRO A 149 -39.27 -1.52 -19.65
N THR A 150 -38.56 -1.09 -20.68
CA THR A 150 -38.47 0.35 -21.03
C THR A 150 -39.56 0.85 -21.99
N THR A 151 -40.41 -0.06 -22.47
CA THR A 151 -41.76 0.19 -23.01
C THR A 151 -42.83 0.31 -21.91
N TYR A 152 -42.55 -0.11 -20.66
CA TYR A 152 -43.55 -0.26 -19.59
C TYR A 152 -43.26 0.56 -18.31
N PHE A 153 -42.01 1.00 -18.07
CA PHE A 153 -41.61 1.76 -16.87
C PHE A 153 -40.69 2.94 -17.21
N HIS A 154 -41.24 3.95 -17.88
CA HIS A 154 -40.52 5.20 -18.19
C HIS A 154 -39.98 5.89 -16.91
N ASP A 155 -40.69 5.75 -15.79
CA ASP A 155 -40.38 6.38 -14.51
C ASP A 155 -39.19 5.78 -13.75
N ARG A 156 -38.79 4.54 -14.04
CA ARG A 156 -37.81 3.81 -13.22
C ARG A 156 -36.39 3.78 -13.80
N ARG A 157 -36.13 4.41 -14.95
CA ARG A 157 -34.86 4.39 -15.69
C ARG A 157 -33.59 4.60 -14.84
N ALA A 158 -33.65 5.46 -13.83
CA ALA A 158 -32.52 5.73 -12.93
C ALA A 158 -32.16 4.52 -12.03
N LEU A 159 -33.15 3.73 -11.61
CA LEU A 159 -32.92 2.57 -10.72
C LEU A 159 -32.19 1.43 -11.43
N ALA A 160 -32.49 1.15 -12.70
CA ALA A 160 -31.76 0.14 -13.47
C ALA A 160 -30.34 0.59 -13.81
N GLY A 161 -30.15 1.88 -14.14
CA GLY A 161 -28.82 2.48 -14.25
C GLY A 161 -28.03 2.31 -12.94
N GLY A 162 -28.66 2.58 -11.80
CA GLY A 162 -28.10 2.34 -10.47
C GLY A 162 -27.69 0.88 -10.23
N PHE A 163 -28.56 -0.09 -10.51
CA PHE A 163 -28.22 -1.52 -10.38
C PHE A 163 -27.11 -1.97 -11.33
N ALA A 164 -27.05 -1.45 -12.55
CA ALA A 164 -25.97 -1.74 -13.49
C ALA A 164 -24.62 -1.18 -12.99
N ILE A 165 -24.62 0.04 -12.43
CA ILE A 165 -23.42 0.67 -11.86
C ILE A 165 -22.99 0.00 -10.55
N ALA A 166 -23.94 -0.47 -9.72
CA ALA A 166 -23.64 -1.18 -8.48
C ALA A 166 -22.85 -2.49 -8.69
N GLY A 167 -22.93 -3.10 -9.88
CA GLY A 167 -22.08 -4.22 -10.28
C GLY A 167 -20.58 -3.88 -10.24
N SER A 168 -20.21 -2.64 -10.56
CA SER A 168 -18.81 -2.16 -10.46
C SER A 168 -18.32 -2.14 -9.01
N SER A 169 -19.16 -1.67 -8.08
CA SER A 169 -18.84 -1.67 -6.64
C SER A 169 -18.67 -3.10 -6.09
N LEU A 170 -19.54 -4.02 -6.50
CA LEU A 170 -19.43 -5.43 -6.13
C LEU A 170 -18.14 -6.08 -6.69
N GLY A 171 -17.79 -5.78 -7.95
CA GLY A 171 -16.52 -6.19 -8.54
C GLY A 171 -15.31 -5.63 -7.77
N GLY A 172 -15.38 -4.37 -7.35
CA GLY A 172 -14.36 -3.70 -6.54
C GLY A 172 -14.11 -4.35 -5.16
N VAL A 173 -15.05 -5.12 -4.63
CA VAL A 173 -14.85 -5.95 -3.41
C VAL A 173 -14.38 -7.35 -3.77
N ILE A 174 -15.03 -8.00 -4.75
CA ILE A 174 -14.76 -9.40 -5.10
C ILE A 174 -13.35 -9.58 -5.68
N PHE A 175 -12.91 -8.75 -6.63
CA PHE A 175 -11.65 -8.98 -7.31
C PHE A 175 -10.42 -8.79 -6.40
N PRO A 176 -10.28 -7.73 -5.58
CA PRO A 176 -9.15 -7.62 -4.66
C PRO A 176 -9.13 -8.74 -3.60
N PHE A 177 -10.29 -9.14 -3.08
CA PHE A 177 -10.40 -10.26 -2.14
C PHE A 177 -9.96 -11.59 -2.77
N MET A 178 -10.46 -11.89 -3.99
CA MET A 178 -10.03 -13.05 -4.75
C MET A 178 -8.53 -13.01 -5.05
N VAL A 179 -8.00 -11.87 -5.50
CA VAL A 179 -6.58 -11.73 -5.83
C VAL A 179 -5.73 -11.99 -4.60
N ASN A 180 -5.95 -11.31 -3.47
CA ASN A 180 -5.13 -11.46 -2.28
C ASN A 180 -5.12 -12.90 -1.73
N HIS A 181 -6.28 -13.56 -1.66
CA HIS A 181 -6.37 -14.94 -1.15
C HIS A 181 -5.84 -15.99 -2.14
N LEU A 182 -6.18 -15.92 -3.43
CA LEU A 182 -5.73 -16.91 -4.41
C LEU A 182 -4.25 -16.72 -4.77
N LEU A 183 -3.75 -15.48 -4.84
CA LEU A 183 -2.33 -15.20 -5.09
C LEU A 183 -1.45 -15.96 -4.10
N SER A 184 -1.70 -15.78 -2.80
CA SER A 184 -0.98 -16.45 -1.70
C SER A 184 -1.07 -17.99 -1.74
N ALA A 185 -2.18 -18.55 -2.26
CA ALA A 185 -2.47 -19.98 -2.21
C ALA A 185 -2.06 -20.77 -3.47
N ILE A 186 -2.29 -20.21 -4.67
CA ILE A 186 -2.14 -20.91 -5.97
C ILE A 186 -1.27 -20.15 -6.99
N GLY A 187 -0.80 -18.94 -6.66
CA GLY A 187 0.14 -18.16 -7.47
C GLY A 187 -0.50 -17.41 -8.64
N PHE A 188 0.21 -16.39 -9.13
CA PHE A 188 -0.30 -15.36 -10.05
C PHE A 188 -1.04 -15.92 -11.26
N ALA A 189 -0.46 -16.92 -11.94
CA ALA A 189 -1.04 -17.50 -13.15
C ALA A 189 -2.43 -18.14 -12.92
N TRP A 190 -2.62 -18.84 -11.79
CA TRP A 190 -3.93 -19.44 -11.49
C TRP A 190 -4.92 -18.43 -10.93
N THR A 191 -4.47 -17.42 -10.18
CA THR A 191 -5.31 -16.29 -9.75
C THR A 191 -5.90 -15.54 -10.94
N MET A 192 -5.07 -15.15 -11.93
CA MET A 192 -5.54 -14.45 -13.13
C MET A 192 -6.54 -15.29 -13.95
N ARG A 193 -6.34 -16.62 -14.02
CA ARG A 193 -7.29 -17.54 -14.66
C ARG A 193 -8.61 -17.64 -13.89
N ALA A 194 -8.58 -17.72 -12.56
CA ALA A 194 -9.79 -17.76 -11.75
C ALA A 194 -10.66 -16.50 -11.93
N CYS A 195 -10.04 -15.32 -11.94
CA CYS A 195 -10.72 -14.07 -12.27
C CYS A 195 -11.28 -14.09 -13.70
N ALA A 196 -10.50 -14.55 -14.69
CA ALA A 196 -10.95 -14.67 -16.08
C ALA A 196 -12.10 -15.66 -16.27
N PHE A 197 -12.15 -16.77 -15.52
CA PHE A 197 -13.27 -17.72 -15.54
C PHE A 197 -14.55 -17.14 -14.91
N LEU A 198 -14.45 -16.39 -13.81
CA LEU A 198 -15.59 -15.68 -13.22
C LEU A 198 -16.15 -14.66 -14.22
N ILE A 199 -15.27 -13.86 -14.84
CA ILE A 199 -15.63 -12.88 -15.86
C ILE A 199 -16.27 -13.57 -17.07
N LEU A 200 -15.73 -14.69 -17.55
CA LEU A 200 -16.33 -15.49 -18.63
C LEU A 200 -17.74 -15.98 -18.28
N GLY A 201 -17.98 -16.42 -17.03
CA GLY A 201 -19.30 -16.83 -16.57
C GLY A 201 -20.32 -15.69 -16.58
N LEU A 202 -19.93 -14.51 -16.09
CA LEU A 202 -20.77 -13.31 -16.14
C LEU A 202 -21.03 -12.87 -17.59
N LEU A 203 -20.01 -12.84 -18.44
CA LEU A 203 -20.15 -12.45 -19.85
C LEU A 203 -20.96 -13.45 -20.68
N PHE A 204 -20.95 -14.74 -20.34
CA PHE A 204 -21.84 -15.74 -20.94
C PHE A 204 -23.31 -15.43 -20.60
N ILE A 205 -23.60 -15.09 -19.34
CA ILE A 205 -24.94 -14.62 -18.93
C ILE A 205 -25.29 -13.33 -19.69
N THR A 206 -24.38 -12.35 -19.79
CA THR A 206 -24.61 -11.14 -20.60
C THR A 206 -24.90 -11.47 -22.07
N CYS A 207 -24.12 -12.34 -22.71
CA CYS A 207 -24.30 -12.69 -24.13
C CYS A 207 -25.62 -13.43 -24.42
N THR A 208 -26.13 -14.22 -23.48
CA THR A 208 -27.41 -14.95 -23.64
C THR A 208 -28.62 -14.06 -23.37
N LEU A 209 -28.52 -13.12 -22.43
CA LEU A 209 -29.62 -12.22 -22.07
C LEU A 209 -29.70 -10.96 -22.93
N ILE A 210 -28.57 -10.46 -23.45
CA ILE A 210 -28.55 -9.19 -24.21
C ILE A 210 -29.38 -9.29 -25.50
N SER A 211 -30.24 -8.31 -25.68
CA SER A 211 -31.11 -8.16 -26.84
C SER A 211 -31.33 -6.67 -27.14
N SER A 212 -31.80 -6.37 -28.35
CA SER A 212 -32.17 -5.03 -28.78
C SER A 212 -33.40 -5.13 -29.67
N ASN A 213 -34.41 -4.31 -29.39
CA ASN A 213 -35.61 -4.19 -30.22
C ASN A 213 -35.50 -2.99 -31.20
N VAL A 214 -34.30 -2.44 -31.39
CA VAL A 214 -34.01 -1.43 -32.42
C VAL A 214 -33.61 -2.13 -33.73
N THR A 215 -34.17 -1.70 -34.86
CA THR A 215 -33.76 -2.17 -36.19
C THR A 215 -32.41 -1.56 -36.57
N HIS A 216 -31.32 -2.27 -36.29
CA HIS A 216 -29.97 -1.87 -36.67
C HIS A 216 -29.76 -2.02 -38.18
N THR A 217 -29.24 -0.98 -38.83
CA THR A 217 -28.94 -0.96 -40.27
C THR A 217 -27.51 -0.46 -40.48
N PRO A 218 -26.65 -1.15 -41.27
CA PRO A 218 -25.29 -0.70 -41.54
C PRO A 218 -25.25 0.68 -42.19
N LYS A 219 -24.72 1.68 -41.47
CA LYS A 219 -24.50 3.04 -41.97
C LYS A 219 -23.08 3.19 -42.52
N GLU A 220 -22.93 3.90 -43.64
CA GLU A 220 -21.63 4.24 -44.23
C GLU A 220 -20.69 4.92 -43.22
N PHE A 221 -19.38 4.85 -43.45
CA PHE A 221 -18.43 5.61 -42.64
C PHE A 221 -18.29 7.03 -43.18
N LYS A 222 -18.79 8.02 -42.44
CA LYS A 222 -18.70 9.44 -42.78
C LYS A 222 -18.05 10.18 -41.60
N LEU A 223 -16.76 10.50 -41.74
CA LEU A 223 -15.98 11.17 -40.70
C LEU A 223 -16.60 12.53 -40.28
N SER A 224 -17.26 13.20 -41.21
CA SER A 224 -18.06 14.41 -40.95
C SER A 224 -19.15 14.22 -39.89
N SER A 225 -19.75 13.02 -39.76
CA SER A 225 -20.75 12.75 -38.72
C SER A 225 -20.16 12.70 -37.31
N TYR A 226 -18.86 12.40 -37.17
CA TYR A 226 -18.15 12.43 -35.88
C TYR A 226 -17.52 13.80 -35.59
N LEU A 227 -17.17 14.56 -36.63
CA LEU A 227 -16.57 15.90 -36.51
C LEU A 227 -17.60 17.04 -36.49
N SER A 228 -18.84 16.84 -36.94
CA SER A 228 -19.87 17.89 -36.91
C SER A 228 -20.30 18.28 -35.49
N PRO A 229 -20.49 17.36 -34.51
CA PRO A 229 -20.81 17.73 -33.13
C PRO A 229 -19.76 18.63 -32.47
N LEU A 230 -18.47 18.51 -32.86
CA LEU A 230 -17.40 19.40 -32.38
C LEU A 230 -17.55 20.87 -32.84
N ARG A 231 -18.57 21.20 -33.63
CA ARG A 231 -18.93 22.59 -33.97
C ARG A 231 -19.99 23.17 -33.02
N GLU A 232 -20.62 22.35 -32.19
CA GLU A 232 -21.65 22.78 -31.24
C GLU A 232 -21.00 23.20 -29.92
N CYS A 233 -21.18 24.45 -29.51
CA CYS A 233 -20.58 25.00 -28.29
C CYS A 233 -20.92 24.16 -27.04
N ASN A 234 -22.16 23.68 -26.92
CA ASN A 234 -22.59 22.82 -25.82
C ASN A 234 -21.84 21.48 -25.77
N PHE A 235 -21.51 20.90 -26.93
CA PHE A 235 -20.75 19.66 -27.01
C PHE A 235 -19.27 19.90 -26.70
N LEU A 236 -18.68 21.00 -27.18
CA LEU A 236 -17.32 21.42 -26.81
C LEU A 236 -17.19 21.66 -25.30
N LEU A 237 -18.15 22.37 -24.68
CA LEU A 237 -18.18 22.58 -23.23
C LEU A 237 -18.30 21.25 -22.47
N LEU A 238 -19.14 20.32 -22.93
CA LEU A 238 -19.24 18.98 -22.35
C LEU A 238 -17.92 18.20 -22.48
N CYS A 239 -17.22 18.28 -23.61
CA CYS A 239 -15.91 17.67 -23.79
C CYS A 239 -14.86 18.28 -22.85
N ILE A 240 -14.84 19.60 -22.68
CA ILE A 240 -13.91 20.30 -21.77
C ILE A 240 -14.16 19.91 -20.32
N VAL A 241 -15.42 19.93 -19.86
CA VAL A 241 -15.79 19.49 -18.50
C VAL A 241 -15.46 18.01 -18.29
N SER A 242 -15.75 17.16 -19.26
CA SER A 242 -15.41 15.73 -19.19
C SER A 242 -13.90 15.49 -19.13
N PHE A 243 -13.11 16.27 -19.86
CA PHE A 243 -11.64 16.20 -19.82
C PHE A 243 -11.11 16.52 -18.43
N PHE A 244 -11.53 17.65 -17.82
CA PHE A 244 -11.11 18.00 -16.46
C PHE A 244 -11.63 17.00 -15.41
N MET A 245 -12.84 16.45 -15.58
CA MET A 245 -13.39 15.42 -14.70
C MET A 245 -12.54 14.13 -14.75
N TYR A 246 -12.23 13.61 -15.94
CA TYR A 246 -11.42 12.40 -16.09
C TYR A 246 -9.94 12.63 -15.71
N TRP A 247 -9.40 13.83 -15.93
CA TRP A 247 -8.07 14.20 -15.44
C TRP A 247 -8.02 14.13 -13.91
N GLY A 248 -8.96 14.78 -13.21
CA GLY A 248 -9.04 14.72 -11.75
C GLY A 248 -9.32 13.31 -11.20
N MET A 249 -10.03 12.46 -11.94
CA MET A 249 -10.38 11.08 -11.52
C MET A 249 -9.24 10.06 -11.74
N PHE A 250 -8.28 10.34 -12.63
CA PHE A 250 -7.22 9.40 -13.02
C PHE A 250 -5.79 9.85 -12.70
N VAL A 251 -5.60 10.99 -12.00
CA VAL A 251 -4.38 11.17 -11.21
C VAL A 251 -4.36 10.09 -10.11
N PRO A 252 -3.23 9.41 -9.85
CA PRO A 252 -3.15 8.39 -8.79
C PRO A 252 -3.61 8.96 -7.45
N GLN A 253 -4.45 8.24 -6.69
CA GLN A 253 -5.13 8.83 -5.53
C GLN A 253 -4.15 9.26 -4.41
N ASP A 254 -3.03 8.55 -4.30
CA ASP A 254 -1.82 8.92 -3.56
C ASP A 254 -1.29 10.32 -3.97
N LYS A 255 -1.20 10.61 -5.26
CA LYS A 255 -0.67 11.90 -5.77
C LYS A 255 -1.72 12.99 -5.94
N VAL A 256 -3.03 12.67 -5.97
CA VAL A 256 -4.12 13.67 -5.91
C VAL A 256 -3.98 14.51 -4.64
N CYS A 257 -3.80 13.86 -3.48
CA CYS A 257 -3.65 14.55 -2.21
C CYS A 257 -2.40 15.45 -2.20
N GLN A 258 -1.28 14.98 -2.75
CA GLN A 258 -0.03 15.74 -2.84
C GLN A 258 -0.12 16.96 -3.78
N VAL A 259 -0.63 16.78 -5.01
CA VAL A 259 -0.77 17.87 -5.99
C VAL A 259 -1.84 18.88 -5.55
N GLY A 260 -2.88 18.43 -4.84
CA GLY A 260 -3.85 19.32 -4.19
C GLY A 260 -3.24 20.19 -3.09
N LEU A 261 -2.26 19.66 -2.34
CA LEU A 261 -1.46 20.43 -1.39
C LEU A 261 -0.64 21.53 -2.10
N SER A 262 0.15 21.15 -3.11
CA SER A 262 1.09 22.06 -3.77
C SER A 262 0.44 23.11 -4.68
N CYS A 263 -0.71 22.80 -5.30
CA CYS A 263 -1.32 23.67 -6.32
C CYS A 263 -2.59 24.40 -5.87
N PHE A 264 -3.30 23.94 -4.84
CA PHE A 264 -4.62 24.47 -4.47
C PHE A 264 -4.81 24.84 -2.99
N GLY A 265 -3.85 24.55 -2.11
CA GLY A 265 -3.90 24.99 -0.70
C GLY A 265 -5.09 24.42 0.09
N CYS A 266 -5.70 23.32 -0.36
CA CYS A 266 -6.93 22.75 0.20
C CYS A 266 -6.71 21.96 1.52
N ARG A 267 -6.00 22.54 2.49
CA ARG A 267 -5.69 21.96 3.81
C ARG A 267 -6.93 21.35 4.47
N ARG A 268 -8.06 22.07 4.44
CA ARG A 268 -9.38 21.66 4.98
C ARG A 268 -10.02 20.41 4.38
N PHE A 269 -9.66 19.99 3.16
CA PHE A 269 -10.18 18.74 2.60
C PHE A 269 -9.30 17.56 3.00
N TYR A 270 -7.98 17.78 3.08
CA TYR A 270 -7.03 16.82 3.64
C TYR A 270 -7.30 16.56 5.13
N GLU A 271 -7.44 17.61 5.95
CA GLU A 271 -7.83 17.55 7.37
C GLU A 271 -9.06 16.65 7.62
N GLY A 272 -10.04 16.65 6.71
CA GLY A 272 -11.25 15.82 6.81
C GLY A 272 -11.03 14.34 6.48
N ALA A 273 -10.27 14.02 5.44
CA ALA A 273 -9.99 12.63 5.06
C ALA A 273 -8.93 11.99 5.97
N GLN A 274 -7.96 12.79 6.41
CA GLN A 274 -6.91 12.38 7.34
C GLN A 274 -7.49 12.04 8.73
N ALA A 275 -8.56 12.72 9.16
CA ALA A 275 -9.27 12.40 10.41
C ALA A 275 -9.88 10.99 10.44
N GLU A 276 -10.48 10.52 9.33
CA GLU A 276 -11.02 9.16 9.26
C GLU A 276 -9.89 8.11 9.31
N ALA A 277 -8.74 8.38 8.68
CA ALA A 277 -7.55 7.53 8.79
C ALA A 277 -6.92 7.57 10.20
N GLN A 278 -6.94 8.73 10.88
CA GLN A 278 -6.39 8.92 12.23
C GLN A 278 -7.17 8.13 13.28
N ALA A 279 -8.50 8.01 13.17
CA ALA A 279 -9.30 7.18 14.08
C ALA A 279 -8.78 5.73 14.12
N HIS A 280 -8.41 5.17 12.95
CA HIS A 280 -7.86 3.83 12.86
C HIS A 280 -6.48 3.66 13.52
N LEU A 281 -5.65 4.71 13.59
CA LEU A 281 -4.30 4.62 14.19
C LEU A 281 -4.36 4.29 15.69
N TYR A 282 -5.29 4.92 16.44
CA TYR A 282 -5.40 4.75 17.89
C TYR A 282 -5.99 3.39 18.27
N ASP A 283 -7.03 2.93 17.56
CA ASP A 283 -7.56 1.56 17.67
C ASP A 283 -6.48 0.52 17.31
N TRP A 284 -5.72 0.78 16.24
CA TRP A 284 -4.65 -0.13 15.78
C TRP A 284 -3.50 -0.23 16.79
N LEU A 285 -3.04 0.89 17.35
CA LEU A 285 -2.07 0.90 18.45
C LEU A 285 -2.57 0.04 19.62
N LYS A 286 -3.82 0.26 20.05
CA LYS A 286 -4.44 -0.43 21.19
C LYS A 286 -4.63 -1.94 20.96
N ILE A 287 -4.89 -2.36 19.73
CA ILE A 287 -5.16 -3.76 19.38
C ILE A 287 -3.87 -4.56 19.08
N TYR A 288 -2.87 -3.95 18.43
CA TYR A 288 -1.76 -4.69 17.83
C TYR A 288 -0.38 -4.42 18.44
N GLU A 289 -0.11 -3.29 19.10
CA GLU A 289 1.23 -2.99 19.67
C GLU A 289 1.20 -2.70 21.18
N PRO A 290 1.48 -3.71 22.04
CA PRO A 290 1.43 -3.55 23.51
C PRO A 290 2.59 -2.70 24.11
N SER A 291 3.51 -2.22 23.27
CA SER A 291 4.48 -1.17 23.63
C SER A 291 5.12 -0.56 22.38
N TRP A 292 4.68 0.63 21.99
CA TRP A 292 5.10 1.35 20.79
C TRP A 292 6.20 2.39 21.10
N GLY A 293 6.81 2.96 20.06
CA GLY A 293 7.80 4.04 20.19
C GLY A 293 8.99 3.90 19.24
N TYR A 294 9.98 4.77 19.40
CA TYR A 294 11.19 4.74 18.58
C TYR A 294 12.21 3.71 19.04
N THR A 295 12.95 3.14 18.09
CA THR A 295 14.28 2.57 18.37
C THR A 295 15.32 3.66 18.13
N ILE A 296 16.23 3.85 19.10
CA ILE A 296 17.25 4.90 19.09
C ILE A 296 18.62 4.23 19.15
N TYR A 297 19.42 4.40 18.10
CA TYR A 297 20.82 4.00 18.06
C TYR A 297 21.71 5.19 18.37
N ARG A 298 22.75 4.96 19.17
CA ARG A 298 23.81 5.93 19.45
C ARG A 298 25.09 5.49 18.75
N THR A 299 25.77 6.40 18.06
CA THR A 299 27.02 6.10 17.32
C THR A 299 28.24 6.86 17.81
N THR A 300 28.10 7.71 18.83
CA THR A 300 29.18 8.59 19.33
C THR A 300 29.39 8.38 20.82
N TYR A 301 30.51 7.75 21.20
CA TYR A 301 30.84 7.43 22.59
C TYR A 301 31.99 8.31 23.13
N THR A 302 31.67 9.58 23.37
CA THR A 302 32.54 10.52 24.10
C THR A 302 32.04 10.70 25.54
N ALA A 303 32.94 11.03 26.47
CA ALA A 303 32.58 11.21 27.89
C ALA A 303 31.53 12.33 28.14
N GLN A 304 31.47 13.33 27.26
CA GLN A 304 30.41 14.36 27.28
C GLN A 304 29.07 13.79 26.78
N SER A 305 29.12 12.90 25.78
CA SER A 305 27.95 12.18 25.28
C SER A 305 27.42 11.17 26.30
N ASP A 306 28.29 10.42 26.99
CA ASP A 306 27.87 9.47 28.03
C ASP A 306 27.10 10.16 29.18
N ALA A 307 27.52 11.37 29.54
CA ALA A 307 26.86 12.17 30.58
C ALA A 307 25.53 12.79 30.13
N ALA A 308 25.39 13.14 28.85
CA ALA A 308 24.24 13.87 28.31
C ALA A 308 23.18 12.98 27.63
N PHE A 309 23.54 11.79 27.15
CA PHE A 309 22.67 10.94 26.34
C PHE A 309 21.33 10.56 27.02
N PRO A 310 21.26 10.25 28.33
CA PRO A 310 19.96 10.01 28.99
C PRO A 310 19.02 11.21 28.88
N ALA A 311 19.52 12.42 29.13
CA ALA A 311 18.74 13.65 29.02
C ALA A 311 18.31 13.95 27.57
N MET A 312 19.09 13.51 26.57
CA MET A 312 18.69 13.60 25.16
C MET A 312 17.58 12.61 24.79
N VAL A 313 17.57 11.41 25.36
CA VAL A 313 16.45 10.44 25.19
C VAL A 313 15.17 10.99 25.85
N ASP A 314 15.29 11.59 27.03
CA ASP A 314 14.17 12.27 27.70
C ASP A 314 13.66 13.47 26.88
N LEU A 315 14.56 14.27 26.30
CA LEU A 315 14.22 15.39 25.42
C LEU A 315 13.49 14.93 24.15
N ILE A 316 14.03 13.94 23.42
CA ILE A 316 13.39 13.35 22.23
C ILE A 316 11.99 12.81 22.60
N THR A 317 11.86 12.19 23.78
CA THR A 317 10.59 11.68 24.29
C THR A 317 9.61 12.82 24.65
N ALA A 318 10.12 13.96 25.16
CA ALA A 318 9.30 15.14 25.46
C ALA A 318 8.75 15.81 24.20
N TYR A 319 9.56 15.99 23.14
CA TYR A 319 9.10 16.50 21.85
C TYR A 319 8.09 15.56 21.17
N LEU A 320 8.32 14.25 21.24
CA LEU A 320 7.36 13.26 20.76
C LEU A 320 6.03 13.33 21.53
N LYS A 321 6.09 13.56 22.85
CA LYS A 321 4.91 13.76 23.68
C LYS A 321 4.16 15.02 23.30
N ASP A 322 4.87 16.11 23.07
CA ASP A 322 4.29 17.41 22.71
C ASP A 322 3.44 17.29 21.44
N GLY A 323 4.01 16.75 20.34
CA GLY A 323 3.25 16.50 19.10
C GLY A 323 2.11 15.49 19.26
N PHE A 324 2.27 14.46 20.11
CA PHE A 324 1.20 13.48 20.40
C PHE A 324 -0.02 14.15 21.06
N TYR A 325 0.20 15.05 22.04
CA TYR A 325 -0.89 15.78 22.71
C TYR A 325 -1.36 17.05 21.95
N GLU A 326 -0.55 17.63 21.07
CA GLU A 326 -1.00 18.65 20.09
C GLU A 326 -2.07 18.05 19.16
N GLN A 327 -1.84 16.82 18.66
CA GLN A 327 -2.83 16.12 17.84
C GLN A 327 -4.12 15.79 18.61
N TYR A 328 -4.02 15.47 19.91
CA TYR A 328 -5.20 15.32 20.79
C TYR A 328 -6.02 16.62 20.87
N GLN A 329 -5.35 17.76 21.08
CA GLN A 329 -5.99 19.08 21.12
C GLN A 329 -6.66 19.40 19.78
N SER A 330 -5.99 19.16 18.65
CA SER A 330 -6.54 19.36 17.30
C SER A 330 -7.82 18.54 17.04
N LEU A 331 -7.85 17.27 17.46
CA LEU A 331 -9.03 16.41 17.35
C LEU A 331 -10.19 16.88 18.24
N ARG A 332 -9.89 17.42 19.43
CA ARG A 332 -10.85 17.96 20.41
C ARG A 332 -11.46 19.29 19.97
N GLU A 333 -10.70 20.15 19.30
CA GLU A 333 -11.17 21.45 18.80
C GLU A 333 -12.01 21.34 17.52
N ASN A 334 -11.79 20.30 16.71
CA ASN A 334 -12.52 20.08 15.47
C ASN A 334 -13.94 19.48 15.73
N PRO A 335 -15.04 20.19 15.41
CA PRO A 335 -16.41 19.76 15.72
C PRO A 335 -16.89 18.48 15.00
N ARG A 336 -16.09 17.89 14.11
CA ARG A 336 -16.38 16.61 13.44
C ARG A 336 -15.70 15.41 14.10
N THR A 337 -14.68 15.64 14.93
CA THR A 337 -13.84 14.60 15.55
C THR A 337 -13.82 14.67 17.07
N ALA A 338 -14.45 15.67 17.69
CA ALA A 338 -14.48 15.83 19.14
C ALA A 338 -14.97 14.57 19.89
N ASP A 339 -15.91 13.82 19.31
CA ASP A 339 -16.41 12.54 19.86
C ASP A 339 -15.33 11.43 19.92
N GLN A 340 -14.24 11.56 19.16
CA GLN A 340 -13.09 10.65 19.16
C GLN A 340 -12.01 11.07 20.16
N ALA A 341 -12.02 12.32 20.64
CA ALA A 341 -10.96 12.91 21.45
C ALA A 341 -11.11 12.59 22.96
N ASN A 342 -11.02 11.30 23.30
CA ASN A 342 -11.10 10.84 24.69
C ASN A 342 -9.73 10.84 25.40
N GLU A 343 -9.53 11.80 26.31
CA GLU A 343 -8.29 12.04 27.08
C GLU A 343 -7.74 10.74 27.72
N ALA A 344 -8.62 9.93 28.32
CA ALA A 344 -8.22 8.69 29.01
C ALA A 344 -7.67 7.61 28.06
N VAL A 345 -8.04 7.63 26.77
CA VAL A 345 -7.49 6.71 25.76
C VAL A 345 -6.11 7.18 25.30
N PHE A 346 -5.90 8.50 25.18
CA PHE A 346 -4.58 9.06 24.86
C PHE A 346 -3.58 8.81 26.00
N ASP A 347 -4.01 8.93 27.26
CA ASP A 347 -3.16 8.60 28.43
C ASP A 347 -2.87 7.09 28.53
N GLU A 348 -3.84 6.21 28.25
CA GLU A 348 -3.64 4.75 28.19
C GLU A 348 -2.62 4.38 27.10
N LEU A 349 -2.73 5.00 25.93
CA LEU A 349 -1.79 4.82 24.82
C LEU A 349 -0.40 5.37 25.14
N TRP A 350 -0.30 6.57 25.74
CA TRP A 350 0.99 7.14 26.14
C TRP A 350 1.66 6.32 27.25
N ALA A 351 0.90 5.72 28.16
CA ALA A 351 1.44 4.78 29.17
C ALA A 351 2.03 3.49 28.56
N ALA A 352 1.68 3.16 27.31
CA ALA A 352 2.30 2.07 26.54
C ALA A 352 3.57 2.50 25.78
N HIS A 353 3.86 3.81 25.64
CA HIS A 353 5.04 4.30 24.93
C HIS A 353 6.34 3.90 25.65
N LYS A 354 7.26 3.25 24.94
CA LYS A 354 8.56 2.78 25.45
C LYS A 354 9.65 2.92 24.37
N PRO A 355 10.48 3.97 24.42
CA PRO A 355 11.61 4.11 23.51
C PRO A 355 12.64 2.99 23.77
N ARG A 356 13.22 2.46 22.70
CA ARG A 356 14.13 1.30 22.71
C ARG A 356 15.54 1.80 22.41
N VAL A 357 16.29 2.10 23.47
CA VAL A 357 17.65 2.64 23.39
C VAL A 357 18.65 1.50 23.17
N MET A 358 19.46 1.61 22.12
CA MET A 358 20.44 0.61 21.69
C MET A 358 21.86 1.15 21.92
N ASP A 359 22.35 1.00 23.16
CA ASP A 359 23.56 1.63 23.71
C ASP A 359 24.75 0.65 23.89
N ASP A 360 24.84 -0.38 23.04
CA ASP A 360 25.94 -1.37 23.08
C ASP A 360 27.15 -0.85 22.29
N ALA A 361 27.95 0.02 22.93
CA ALA A 361 29.13 0.67 22.35
C ALA A 361 30.03 -0.27 21.54
N ALA A 362 30.24 -1.51 22.02
CA ALA A 362 31.08 -2.51 21.36
C ALA A 362 30.53 -3.00 20.00
N GLN A 363 29.30 -2.61 19.63
CA GLN A 363 28.61 -3.02 18.41
C GLN A 363 28.00 -1.86 17.60
N VAL A 364 27.99 -0.62 18.12
CA VAL A 364 27.39 0.55 17.43
C VAL A 364 28.24 1.83 17.44
N ASP A 365 29.34 1.90 18.20
CA ASP A 365 30.27 3.05 18.14
C ASP A 365 30.88 3.18 16.74
N GLY A 366 30.81 4.38 16.15
CA GLY A 366 31.26 4.67 14.78
C GLY A 366 30.54 3.90 13.65
N ALA A 367 29.45 3.18 13.93
CA ALA A 367 28.76 2.36 12.93
C ALA A 367 28.07 3.19 11.84
N SER A 368 28.15 2.75 10.58
CA SER A 368 27.48 3.43 9.47
C SER A 368 25.96 3.21 9.49
N ILE A 369 25.22 4.15 8.88
CA ILE A 369 23.74 4.05 8.75
C ILE A 369 23.34 2.71 8.11
N ASP A 370 24.10 2.20 7.14
CA ASP A 370 23.81 0.93 6.46
C ASP A 370 24.06 -0.30 7.37
N GLN A 371 25.07 -0.23 8.24
CA GLN A 371 25.33 -1.27 9.25
C GLN A 371 24.23 -1.30 10.31
N LEU A 372 23.79 -0.13 10.78
CA LEU A 372 22.65 -0.02 11.70
C LEU A 372 21.35 -0.49 11.05
N ARG A 373 21.16 -0.21 9.75
CA ARG A 373 19.98 -0.65 9.00
C ARG A 373 19.91 -2.17 8.92
N ALA A 374 20.96 -2.84 8.44
CA ALA A 374 21.02 -4.30 8.37
C ALA A 374 20.83 -4.96 9.76
N ARG A 375 21.36 -4.35 10.83
CA ARG A 375 21.14 -4.79 12.22
C ARG A 375 19.67 -4.68 12.65
N PHE A 376 19.01 -3.57 12.31
CA PHE A 376 17.60 -3.33 12.62
C PHE A 376 16.66 -4.22 11.79
N GLU A 377 16.95 -4.44 10.51
CA GLU A 377 16.25 -5.39 9.63
C GLU A 377 16.25 -6.80 10.25
N VAL A 378 17.41 -7.34 10.61
CA VAL A 378 17.55 -8.66 11.24
C VAL A 378 16.77 -8.74 12.56
N TRP A 379 16.88 -7.72 13.41
CA TRP A 379 16.13 -7.65 14.67
C TRP A 379 14.60 -7.62 14.47
N ALA A 380 14.12 -7.00 13.40
CA ALA A 380 12.69 -7.00 13.05
C ALA A 380 12.22 -8.32 12.42
N GLU A 381 13.05 -8.96 11.58
CA GLU A 381 12.78 -10.29 11.00
C GLU A 381 12.76 -11.40 12.05
N GLU A 382 13.68 -11.39 13.02
CA GLU A 382 13.71 -12.31 14.18
C GLU A 382 12.37 -12.38 14.93
N ARG A 383 11.60 -11.28 14.90
CA ARG A 383 10.35 -11.10 15.66
C ARG A 383 9.10 -11.33 14.81
N ASP A 384 9.24 -11.61 13.50
CA ASP A 384 8.15 -11.59 12.52
C ASP A 384 7.44 -10.23 12.44
N MET A 385 8.13 -9.12 12.76
CA MET A 385 7.55 -7.76 12.82
C MET A 385 8.05 -6.84 11.69
N ALA A 386 8.97 -7.33 10.85
CA ALA A 386 9.49 -6.64 9.67
C ALA A 386 8.37 -5.97 8.85
N ASP A 387 8.52 -4.67 8.64
CA ASP A 387 7.64 -3.74 7.90
C ASP A 387 6.15 -3.69 8.31
N ARG A 388 5.78 -4.17 9.51
CA ARG A 388 4.37 -4.18 9.96
C ARG A 388 3.92 -2.96 10.75
N PHE A 389 4.83 -2.19 11.35
CA PHE A 389 4.55 -1.04 12.22
C PHE A 389 5.68 0.00 12.07
N PRO A 390 5.45 1.32 12.30
CA PRO A 390 6.51 2.33 12.26
C PRO A 390 7.70 2.00 13.16
N SER A 391 7.44 1.43 14.35
CA SER A 391 8.44 0.93 15.31
C SER A 391 9.36 -0.21 14.79
N TYR A 392 9.04 -0.81 13.64
CA TYR A 392 9.86 -1.80 12.92
C TYR A 392 10.13 -1.41 11.45
N ARG A 393 9.79 -0.18 11.04
CA ARG A 393 10.07 0.39 9.71
C ARG A 393 11.14 1.48 9.74
N MET A 394 11.31 2.18 10.86
CA MET A 394 12.31 3.24 10.99
C MET A 394 12.97 3.28 12.38
N PHE A 395 14.12 3.93 12.46
CA PHE A 395 14.86 4.18 13.70
C PHE A 395 15.54 5.55 13.68
N ILE A 396 15.80 6.09 14.87
CA ILE A 396 16.60 7.30 15.08
C ILE A 396 18.06 6.90 15.23
N VAL A 397 18.96 7.68 14.62
CA VAL A 397 20.40 7.66 14.86
C VAL A 397 20.80 8.98 15.53
N VAL A 398 21.41 8.88 16.70
CA VAL A 398 22.09 9.99 17.38
C VAL A 398 23.58 9.84 17.14
N ASP A 399 24.08 10.67 16.22
CA ASP A 399 25.49 10.82 15.87
C ASP A 399 26.04 12.17 16.37
N GLU A 400 27.28 12.49 16.05
CA GLU A 400 27.97 13.70 16.53
C GLU A 400 27.27 15.00 16.06
N GLU A 401 26.80 15.05 14.81
CA GLU A 401 26.02 16.19 14.29
C GLU A 401 24.68 16.35 15.02
N SER A 402 23.95 15.26 15.25
CA SER A 402 22.72 15.29 16.06
C SER A 402 23.03 15.75 17.50
N PHE A 403 24.10 15.21 18.10
CA PHE A 403 24.54 15.48 19.46
C PHE A 403 24.90 16.95 19.71
N GLU A 404 25.53 17.64 18.74
CA GLU A 404 25.79 19.08 18.84
C GLU A 404 24.49 19.90 18.91
N THR A 405 23.49 19.61 18.07
CA THR A 405 22.22 20.36 18.09
C THR A 405 21.43 20.14 19.38
N LEU A 406 21.34 18.89 19.84
CA LEU A 406 20.57 18.49 21.02
C LEU A 406 21.12 19.06 22.33
N GLN A 407 22.42 19.39 22.41
CA GLN A 407 23.00 20.06 23.59
C GLN A 407 22.42 21.46 23.84
N THR A 408 21.91 22.12 22.80
CA THR A 408 21.36 23.49 22.89
C THR A 408 19.84 23.54 22.93
N ALA A 409 19.18 22.38 22.96
CA ALA A 409 17.74 22.27 22.83
C ALA A 409 17.00 22.38 24.18
N SER A 410 16.00 23.27 24.23
CA SER A 410 15.06 23.41 25.35
C SER A 410 13.93 22.39 25.27
N ILE A 411 13.25 22.16 26.40
CA ILE A 411 11.96 21.44 26.44
C ILE A 411 10.91 22.25 25.65
N PRO A 412 9.99 21.63 24.89
CA PRO A 412 9.06 22.34 23.99
C PRO A 412 8.30 23.50 24.62
N ALA A 413 7.86 23.35 25.87
CA ALA A 413 7.13 24.38 26.63
C ALA A 413 7.93 25.67 26.91
N GLU A 414 9.25 25.66 26.70
CA GLU A 414 10.15 26.80 26.90
C GLU A 414 10.67 27.39 25.58
N CYS A 415 10.28 26.83 24.43
CA CYS A 415 10.74 27.28 23.11
C CYS A 415 10.11 28.63 22.71
N PRO A 416 10.92 29.63 22.29
CA PRO A 416 10.38 30.87 21.72
C PRO A 416 9.61 30.59 20.43
N GLY A 417 8.44 31.22 20.27
CA GLY A 417 7.58 31.00 19.10
C GLY A 417 8.16 31.59 17.82
N GLY A 418 8.86 30.76 17.02
CA GLY A 418 9.47 31.17 15.75
C GLY A 418 9.82 30.00 14.82
N MET A 419 9.72 30.23 13.50
CA MET A 419 9.89 29.19 12.46
C MET A 419 11.35 28.74 12.23
N GLU A 420 12.29 29.31 13.00
CA GLU A 420 13.71 28.95 13.02
C GLU A 420 13.97 27.80 14.03
N HIS A 421 13.33 27.84 15.21
CA HIS A 421 13.42 26.77 16.21
C HIS A 421 12.90 25.43 15.66
N LEU A 422 11.90 25.47 14.77
CA LEU A 422 11.35 24.29 14.08
C LEU A 422 12.37 23.48 13.26
N VAL A 423 13.59 23.98 13.02
CA VAL A 423 14.67 23.23 12.35
C VAL A 423 16.02 23.30 13.07
N ALA A 424 16.08 23.95 14.24
CA ALA A 424 17.32 24.12 15.00
C ALA A 424 17.79 22.81 15.65
N TYR A 425 16.85 21.96 16.07
CA TYR A 425 17.10 20.72 16.79
C TYR A 425 16.57 19.54 15.98
N TYR A 426 17.46 18.64 15.57
CA TYR A 426 17.11 17.53 14.68
C TYR A 426 17.91 16.26 14.98
N VAL A 427 17.38 15.14 14.50
CA VAL A 427 18.05 13.83 14.54
C VAL A 427 18.05 13.19 13.16
N LYS A 428 18.95 12.23 12.93
CA LYS A 428 18.95 11.44 11.69
C LYS A 428 17.92 10.33 11.80
N LEU A 429 16.86 10.44 11.02
CA LEU A 429 15.79 9.46 10.94
C LEU A 429 16.02 8.56 9.72
N VAL A 430 16.02 7.25 9.92
CA VAL A 430 16.44 6.25 8.93
C VAL A 430 15.28 5.31 8.62
N GLU A 431 14.99 5.12 7.33
CA GLU A 431 14.10 4.04 6.88
C GLU A 431 14.88 2.72 6.75
N ALA A 432 14.29 1.64 7.25
CA ALA A 432 14.81 0.28 7.09
C ALA A 432 14.43 -0.33 5.74
N TRP A 433 13.13 -0.41 5.44
CA TRP A 433 12.62 -1.17 4.30
C TRP A 433 12.58 -0.33 3.02
N GLN A 434 13.77 -0.02 2.49
CA GLN A 434 13.94 0.74 1.25
C GLN A 434 13.46 -0.05 0.02
N ASP A 435 12.56 0.54 -0.77
CA ASP A 435 12.38 0.12 -2.16
C ASP A 435 13.52 0.66 -3.04
N GLN A 436 14.26 -0.27 -3.65
CA GLN A 436 15.44 0.00 -4.49
C GLN A 436 15.09 0.53 -5.90
N ASP A 437 14.15 1.47 -5.98
CA ASP A 437 13.80 2.16 -7.22
C ASP A 437 15.04 2.97 -7.68
N ARG A 438 15.68 2.59 -8.79
CA ARG A 438 17.02 3.10 -9.19
C ARG A 438 17.06 4.60 -9.47
N ASP A 439 15.89 5.19 -9.71
CA ASP A 439 15.70 6.62 -9.96
C ASP A 439 15.46 7.41 -8.64
N SER A 440 15.51 6.76 -7.47
CA SER A 440 15.31 7.39 -6.16
C SER A 440 16.44 8.36 -5.80
N LEU A 441 16.09 9.64 -5.67
CA LEU A 441 16.97 10.68 -5.10
C LEU A 441 17.07 10.62 -3.56
N PHE A 442 16.28 9.78 -2.90
CA PHE A 442 16.24 9.64 -1.43
C PHE A 442 17.28 8.60 -0.96
N PRO A 443 18.22 8.94 -0.06
CA PRO A 443 19.24 8.03 0.45
C PRO A 443 18.73 7.07 1.56
N GLY A 444 17.42 7.02 1.81
CA GLY A 444 16.83 6.17 2.86
C GLY A 444 17.13 6.64 4.29
N TRP A 445 17.42 7.93 4.45
CA TRP A 445 17.48 8.65 5.72
C TRP A 445 17.31 10.16 5.47
N MET A 446 16.92 10.91 6.51
CA MET A 446 16.76 12.36 6.46
C MET A 446 17.05 13.00 7.83
N LYS A 447 17.33 14.31 7.85
CA LYS A 447 17.34 15.10 9.08
C LYS A 447 15.89 15.48 9.41
N CYS A 448 15.39 14.97 10.54
CA CYS A 448 14.04 15.22 11.04
C CYS A 448 14.11 16.14 12.26
N SER A 449 13.40 17.26 12.22
CA SER A 449 13.18 18.12 13.38
C SER A 449 12.55 17.35 14.53
N LEU A 450 12.88 17.70 15.77
CA LEU A 450 12.24 17.10 16.94
C LEU A 450 10.72 17.33 16.95
N HIS A 451 10.23 18.49 16.47
CA HIS A 451 8.79 18.75 16.32
C HIS A 451 8.14 17.82 15.28
N SER A 452 8.83 17.53 14.19
CA SER A 452 8.34 16.69 13.08
C SER A 452 8.30 15.20 13.43
N LEU A 453 8.90 14.75 14.55
CA LEU A 453 8.99 13.34 14.92
C LEU A 453 7.64 12.63 15.08
N TRP A 454 6.62 13.28 15.66
CA TRP A 454 5.30 12.64 15.76
C TRP A 454 4.61 12.56 14.38
N ASP A 455 4.76 13.60 13.55
CA ASP A 455 4.11 13.65 12.25
C ASP A 455 4.69 12.63 11.26
N ILE A 456 6.00 12.37 11.29
CA ILE A 456 6.57 11.25 10.53
C ILE A 456 6.14 9.92 11.15
N TRP A 457 6.21 9.74 12.48
CA TRP A 457 5.89 8.44 13.11
C TRP A 457 4.50 7.91 12.75
N ARG A 458 3.49 8.77 12.81
CA ARG A 458 2.10 8.40 12.52
C ARG A 458 1.80 8.08 11.05
N HIS A 459 2.61 8.60 10.11
CA HIS A 459 2.43 8.39 8.68
C HIS A 459 3.32 7.29 8.08
N MET A 460 4.32 6.79 8.82
CA MET A 460 5.22 5.70 8.42
C MET A 460 4.57 4.29 8.38
N GLN A 461 3.28 4.23 8.07
CA GLN A 461 2.62 3.03 7.54
C GLN A 461 2.96 2.81 6.05
N ASP A 462 3.32 3.89 5.33
CA ASP A 462 3.82 3.86 3.96
C ASP A 462 5.25 4.46 3.92
N GLY A 463 6.21 3.71 3.35
CA GLY A 463 7.60 4.15 3.22
C GLY A 463 7.78 5.33 2.28
N ASP A 464 6.86 5.47 1.31
CA ASP A 464 6.85 6.63 0.43
C ASP A 464 6.67 7.93 1.21
N TYR A 465 6.13 7.94 2.44
CA TYR A 465 6.00 9.17 3.22
C TYR A 465 7.35 9.83 3.54
N MET A 466 8.32 9.10 4.12
CA MET A 466 9.65 9.67 4.43
C MET A 466 10.38 10.11 3.16
N ARG A 467 10.25 9.32 2.08
CA ARG A 467 10.77 9.64 0.75
C ARG A 467 10.20 10.96 0.21
N HIS A 468 8.89 11.18 0.31
CA HIS A 468 8.25 12.43 -0.13
C HIS A 468 8.62 13.62 0.77
N SER A 469 8.66 13.43 2.10
CA SER A 469 9.11 14.48 3.04
C SER A 469 10.53 14.97 2.71
N TYR A 470 11.47 14.05 2.44
CA TYR A 470 12.82 14.40 2.00
C TYR A 470 12.87 15.21 0.68
N MET A 471 11.97 14.96 -0.27
CA MET A 471 11.90 15.76 -1.50
C MET A 471 11.43 17.20 -1.22
N MET A 472 10.49 17.39 -0.28
CA MET A 472 9.95 18.71 0.07
C MET A 472 10.97 19.59 0.82
N VAL A 473 11.83 18.98 1.65
CA VAL A 473 12.96 19.67 2.33
C VAL A 473 13.82 20.46 1.33
N ARG A 474 14.14 19.79 0.22
CA ARG A 474 15.23 20.14 -0.69
C ARG A 474 15.03 21.44 -1.48
N GLU A 475 13.85 22.04 -1.46
CA GLU A 475 13.64 23.34 -2.12
C GLU A 475 14.29 24.49 -1.34
N HIS A 476 14.34 24.44 0.01
CA HIS A 476 14.85 25.58 0.81
C HIS A 476 15.62 25.29 2.11
N ARG A 477 15.64 24.07 2.69
CA ARG A 477 16.44 23.74 3.89
C ARG A 477 17.02 22.31 3.78
N ASP A 478 17.83 21.89 4.77
CA ASP A 478 18.35 20.51 4.89
C ASP A 478 17.60 19.66 5.95
N VAL A 479 16.59 20.22 6.62
CA VAL A 479 15.85 19.63 7.75
C VAL A 479 14.34 19.78 7.51
N TYR A 480 13.58 18.73 7.87
CA TYR A 480 12.11 18.68 7.85
C TYR A 480 11.50 19.01 9.22
#